data_AF-A0A7X8WNY3-F1
#
_entry.id   AF-A0A7X8WNY3-F1
#
_cell.length_a   1.000
_cell.length_b   1.000
_cell.length_c   1.000
_cell.angle_alpha   90.00
_cell.angle_beta   90.00
_cell.angle_gamma   90.00
#
_symmetry.space_group_name_H-M   'P 1'
#
loop_
_entity.id
_entity.type
_entity.pdbx_description
1 polymer ?
#
loop_
_entity_poly.entity_id
_entity_poly.type
_entity_poly.pdbx_seq_one_letter_code
_entity_poly.pdbx_strand_id
1 'polypeptide(L)' 'MRIDIWSDIACPWCYIGLTRFEKALADFPNRDSVDVYYRTFQLDPTLPERDPRSEVQYLAETKGMPSNQVHQMLETVA' A
#
# COMPACT_ATOMS: atom_id res chain seq x y z
N MET A 1 3.53 21.90 11.15
CA MET A 1 3.42 20.52 11.67
C MET A 1 3.92 19.58 10.59
N ARG A 2 4.79 18.63 10.91
CA ARG A 2 5.34 17.69 9.92
C ARG A 2 4.62 16.34 9.98
N ILE A 3 4.31 15.79 8.81
CA ILE A 3 3.73 14.45 8.63
C ILE A 3 4.65 13.66 7.69
N ASP A 4 5.18 12.53 8.16
CA ASP A 4 5.89 11.57 7.34
C ASP A 4 4.97 10.39 7.00
N ILE A 5 4.85 10.05 5.71
CA ILE A 5 4.02 8.96 5.21
C ILE A 5 4.93 7.88 4.62
N TRP A 6 4.98 6.72 5.26
CA TRP A 6 5.64 5.53 4.70
C TRP A 6 4.67 4.78 3.81
N SER A 7 5.09 4.48 2.58
CA SER A 7 4.26 3.80 1.59
C SER A 7 5.10 2.83 0.76
N ASP A 8 4.47 1.73 0.36
CA ASP A 8 4.95 0.80 -0.65
C ASP A 8 4.00 0.83 -1.85
N ILE A 9 4.54 0.73 -3.05
CA ILE A 9 3.79 0.68 -4.31
C ILE A 9 2.93 -0.58 -4.38
N ALA A 10 3.37 -1.70 -3.80
CA ALA A 10 2.62 -2.96 -3.78
C ALA A 10 1.45 -2.97 -2.77
N CYS A 11 1.28 -1.90 -1.98
CA CYS A 11 0.31 -1.83 -0.89
C CYS A 11 -0.98 -1.14 -1.33
N PRO A 12 -2.09 -1.86 -1.58
CA PRO A 12 -3.34 -1.23 -2.00
C PRO A 12 -3.93 -0.29 -0.92
N TRP A 13 -3.76 -0.65 0.35
CA TRP A 13 -4.19 0.18 1.47
C TRP A 13 -3.42 1.48 1.58
N CYS A 14 -2.17 1.51 1.14
CA CYS A 14 -1.35 2.71 1.15
C CYS A 14 -1.87 3.71 0.10
N TYR A 15 -2.31 3.22 -1.07
CA TYR A 15 -3.00 4.04 -2.07
C TYR A 15 -4.35 4.59 -1.57
N ILE A 16 -5.19 3.73 -0.99
CA ILE A 16 -6.48 4.13 -0.41
C ILE A 16 -6.26 5.16 0.72
N GLY A 17 -5.28 4.89 1.59
CA GLY A 17 -4.92 5.75 2.71
C GLY A 17 -4.42 7.12 2.26
N LEU A 18 -3.55 7.15 1.24
CA LEU A 18 -3.06 8.40 0.66
C LEU A 18 -4.20 9.22 0.06
N THR A 19 -5.08 8.59 -0.72
CA THR A 19 -6.25 9.26 -1.31
C THR A 19 -7.16 9.87 -0.23
N ARG A 20 -7.41 9.11 0.85
CA ARG A 20 -8.20 9.59 1.99
C ARG A 20 -7.50 10.72 2.74
N PHE A 21 -6.18 10.62 2.93
CA PHE A 21 -5.38 11.65 3.59
C PHE A 21 -5.39 12.94 2.78
N GLU A 22 -5.17 12.89 1.48
CA GLU A 22 -5.20 14.06 0.60
C GLU A 22 -6.55 14.78 0.65
N LYS A 23 -7.65 14.01 0.64
CA LYS A 23 -9.00 14.56 0.82
C LYS A 23 -9.15 15.25 2.18
N ALA A 24 -8.72 14.60 3.27
CA ALA A 24 -8.82 15.18 4.61
C ALA A 24 -7.94 16.43 4.77
N LEU A 25 -6.74 16.45 4.17
CA LEU A 25 -5.84 17.60 4.19
C LEU A 25 -6.40 18.77 3.38
N ALA A 26 -7.07 18.50 2.25
CA ALA A 26 -7.73 19.54 1.47
C ALA A 26 -8.83 20.26 2.27
N ASP A 27 -9.55 19.54 3.12
CA ASP A 27 -10.61 20.08 3.98
C ASP A 27 -10.08 20.65 5.32
N PHE A 28 -8.78 20.53 5.60
CA PHE A 28 -8.19 20.97 6.87
C PHE A 28 -7.91 22.50 6.87
N PRO A 29 -8.48 23.28 7.82
CA PRO A 29 -8.35 24.75 7.81
C PRO A 29 -6.92 25.29 7.85
N ASN A 30 -5.98 24.54 8.44
CA ASN A 30 -4.58 24.95 8.58
C ASN A 30 -3.64 24.15 7.68
N ARG A 31 -4.11 23.65 6.53
CA ARG A 31 -3.31 22.81 5.61
C ARG A 31 -1.97 23.44 5.22
N ASP A 32 -1.91 24.76 5.07
CA ASP A 32 -0.69 25.46 4.64
C ASP A 32 0.40 25.47 5.72
N SER A 33 0.06 25.05 6.95
CA SER A 33 1.01 24.85 8.05
C SER A 33 1.50 23.40 8.16
N VAL A 34 1.09 22.52 7.24
CA VAL A 34 1.43 21.09 7.25
C VAL A 34 2.48 20.79 6.18
N ASP A 35 3.63 20.26 6.59
CA ASP A 35 4.66 19.77 5.69
C ASP A 35 4.56 18.25 5.56
N VAL A 36 4.32 17.75 4.35
CA VAL A 36 4.16 16.31 4.07
C VAL A 36 5.41 15.76 3.40
N TYR A 37 5.94 14.66 3.95
CA TYR A 37 7.11 13.97 3.42
C TYR A 37 6.79 12.51 3.14
N TYR A 38 7.04 12.06 1.92
CA TYR A 38 6.91 10.66 1.55
C TYR A 38 8.19 9.89 1.87
N ARG A 39 8.02 8.70 2.43
CA ARG A 39 9.10 7.78 2.81
C ARG A 39 8.87 6.43 2.14
N THR A 40 9.95 5.85 1.63
CA THR A 40 9.92 4.53 1.02
C THR A 40 9.71 3.46 2.09
N PHE A 41 8.88 2.47 1.78
CA PHE A 41 8.71 1.26 2.57
C PHE A 41 8.68 0.04 1.63
N GLN A 42 9.16 -1.10 2.11
CA GLN A 42 9.05 -2.39 1.42
C GLN A 42 8.28 -3.35 2.32
N LEU A 43 7.11 -3.81 1.86
CA LEU A 43 6.29 -4.81 2.53
C LEU A 43 7.05 -6.13 2.67
N ASP A 44 7.78 -6.50 1.61
CA ASP A 44 8.72 -7.61 1.63
C ASP A 44 10.09 -7.15 1.09
N PRO A 45 11.04 -6.79 1.98
CA PRO A 45 12.39 -6.42 1.57
C PRO A 45 13.24 -7.61 1.11
N THR A 46 12.76 -8.84 1.26
CA THR A 46 13.46 -10.07 0.84
C THR A 46 13.09 -10.50 -0.57
N LEU A 47 12.06 -9.89 -1.17
CA LEU A 47 11.64 -10.20 -2.53
C LEU A 47 12.73 -9.81 -3.53
N PRO A 48 13.16 -10.71 -4.43
CA PRO A 48 14.14 -10.37 -5.46
C PRO A 48 13.55 -9.40 -6.48
N GLU A 49 14.42 -8.71 -7.23
CA GLU A 49 14.00 -7.78 -8.30
C GLU A 49 13.08 -8.45 -9.34
N ARG A 50 13.28 -9.75 -9.59
CA ARG A 50 12.43 -10.57 -10.45
C ARG A 50 12.08 -11.87 -9.75
N ASP A 51 10.80 -12.00 -9.39
CA ASP A 51 10.24 -13.24 -8.89
C ASP A 51 9.51 -13.98 -10.04
N PRO A 52 9.77 -15.28 -10.28
CA PRO A 52 9.08 -16.05 -11.32
C PRO A 52 7.62 -16.38 -10.96
N ARG A 53 7.22 -16.25 -9.69
CA ARG A 53 5.85 -16.49 -9.24
C ARG A 53 4.93 -15.37 -9.69
N SER A 54 3.68 -15.71 -9.99
CA SER A 54 2.63 -14.70 -10.11
C SER A 54 2.32 -14.08 -8.74
N GLU A 55 1.70 -12.89 -8.72
CA GLU A 55 1.24 -12.25 -7.48
C GLU A 55 0.36 -13.21 -6.64
N VAL A 56 -0.55 -13.94 -7.30
CA VAL A 56 -1.42 -14.91 -6.63
C VAL A 56 -0.62 -16.05 -6.01
N GLN A 57 0.36 -16.60 -6.72
CA GLN A 57 1.23 -17.66 -6.19
C GLN A 57 2.04 -17.16 -4.99
N TYR A 58 2.66 -16.00 -5.13
CA TYR A 58 3.44 -15.37 -4.06
C TYR A 58 2.59 -15.17 -2.80
N LEU A 59 1.39 -14.59 -2.93
CA LEU A 59 0.50 -14.33 -1.81
C LEU A 59 -0.05 -15.63 -1.21
N ALA A 60 -0.43 -16.61 -2.03
CA ALA A 60 -0.92 -17.90 -1.53
C ALA A 60 0.14 -18.61 -0.68
N GLU A 61 1.39 -18.65 -1.17
CA GLU A 61 2.52 -19.27 -0.47
C GLU A 61 2.89 -18.50 0.81
N THR A 62 3.09 -17.18 0.71
CA THR A 62 3.59 -16.37 1.84
C THR A 62 2.55 -16.11 2.91
N LYS A 63 1.27 -16.07 2.55
CA LYS A 63 0.15 -15.85 3.49
C LYS A 63 -0.50 -17.16 3.94
N GLY A 64 -0.11 -18.31 3.38
CA GLY A 64 -0.70 -19.61 3.70
C GLY A 64 -2.18 -19.69 3.32
N MET A 65 -2.58 -19.04 2.23
CA MET A 65 -3.97 -18.92 1.80
C MET A 65 -4.23 -19.74 0.53
N PRO A 66 -5.40 -20.37 0.39
CA PRO A 66 -5.82 -20.96 -0.87
C PRO A 66 -5.84 -19.93 -2.02
N SER A 67 -5.43 -20.34 -3.23
CA SER A 67 -5.35 -19.41 -4.37
C SER A 67 -6.70 -18.75 -4.72
N ASN A 68 -7.81 -19.48 -4.60
CA ASN A 68 -9.15 -18.95 -4.82
C ASN A 68 -9.51 -17.82 -3.83
N GLN A 69 -9.05 -17.93 -2.58
CA GLN A 69 -9.23 -16.87 -1.59
C GLN A 69 -8.40 -15.63 -1.96
N VAL A 70 -7.16 -15.82 -2.43
CA VAL A 70 -6.31 -14.71 -2.89
C VAL A 70 -6.92 -14.00 -4.10
N HIS A 71 -7.45 -14.75 -5.08
CA HIS A 71 -8.16 -14.16 -6.21
C HIS A 71 -9.32 -13.27 -5.75
N GLN A 72 -10.16 -13.75 -4.83
CA GLN A 72 -11.27 -12.97 -4.28
C GLN A 72 -10.80 -11.70 -3.56
N MET A 73 -9.68 -11.77 -2.82
CA MET A 73 -9.09 -10.60 -2.17
C MET A 73 -8.66 -9.54 -3.19
N LEU A 74 -8.00 -9.94 -4.28
CA LEU A 74 -7.55 -9.02 -5.33
C LEU A 74 -8.73 -8.37 -6.06
N GLU A 75 -9.80 -9.12 -6.34
CA GLU A 75 -11.03 -8.60 -6.95
C GLU A 75 -11.76 -7.56 -6.08
N THR A 76 -11.63 -7.66 -4.76
CA THR A 76 -12.31 -6.72 -3.84
C THR A 76 -11.63 -5.35 -3.78
N VAL A 77 -10.35 -5.30 -4.18
CA VAL A 77 -9.47 -4.13 -4.02
C VAL A 77 -9.17 -3.45 -5.35
N ALA A 78 -9.40 -4.13 -6.48
CA ALA A 78 -9.33 -3.60 -7.85
C ALA A 78 -10.49 -2.64 -8.15
#